data_AF-A0A976P0E5-F1
#
_entry.id   AF-A0A976P0E5-F1
#
_cell.length_a   1.000
_cell.length_b   1.000
_cell.length_c   1.000
_cell.angle_alpha   90.00
_cell.angle_beta   90.00
_cell.angle_gamma   90.00
#
_symmetry.space_group_name_H-M   'P 1'
#
loop_
_entity.id
_entity.type
_entity.pdbx_description
1 polymer ?
#
loop_
_entity_poly.entity_id
_entity_poly.type
_entity_poly.pdbx_seq_one_letter_code
_entity_poly.pdbx_strand_id
1 'polypeptide(L)'
;MRRIISILMENEPGALSRVVGLFSQRGYNIETLTVAPTNDPTLSRLTLTTSGSDRTIEQITKQLNKLIEVVKLVDLSEGAHIERELMLVKLKATGAQRAEIKRTADIFRGQIVDVTSSVYTVQLAGASDKLDAFLESVGEASILEVVRSGVSGIARGDKVLAL
;
A
#
# COMPACT_ATOMS: atom_id res chain seq x y z
N MET A 1 15.01 -8.75 -1.25
CA MET A 1 14.22 -8.50 -0.02
C MET A 1 13.20 -7.41 -0.31
N ARG A 2 12.02 -7.45 0.32
CA ARG A 2 10.99 -6.40 0.21
C ARG A 2 11.49 -5.12 0.91
N ARG A 3 11.37 -3.97 0.25
CA ARG A 3 11.76 -2.65 0.76
C ARG A 3 10.60 -1.68 0.64
N ILE A 4 10.47 -0.79 1.60
CA ILE A 4 9.43 0.23 1.66
C ILE A 4 10.10 1.60 1.61
N ILE A 5 10.01 2.27 0.46
CA ILE A 5 10.64 3.56 0.25
C ILE A 5 9.58 4.63 0.41
N SER A 6 9.78 5.55 1.36
CA SER A 6 8.92 6.72 1.56
C SER A 6 9.61 7.95 0.99
N ILE A 7 8.91 8.66 0.12
CA ILE A 7 9.40 9.82 -0.63
C ILE A 7 8.49 11.00 -0.31
N LEU A 8 9.11 12.11 0.08
CA LEU A 8 8.49 13.43 0.12
C LEU A 8 8.86 14.15 -1.18
N MET A 9 7.86 14.60 -1.92
CA MET A 9 8.05 15.19 -3.24
C MET A 9 7.11 16.36 -3.48
N GLU A 10 7.46 17.22 -4.43
CA GLU A 10 6.61 18.33 -4.85
C GLU A 10 5.30 17.81 -5.44
N ASN A 11 4.20 18.47 -5.09
CA ASN A 11 2.87 18.16 -5.58
C ASN A 11 2.60 18.85 -6.92
N GLU A 12 3.46 18.59 -7.91
CA GLU A 12 3.38 19.18 -9.24
C GLU A 12 3.08 18.15 -10.34
N PRO A 13 2.39 18.56 -11.42
CA PRO A 13 2.21 17.72 -12.60
C PRO A 13 3.54 17.17 -13.14
N GLY A 14 3.58 15.86 -13.36
CA GLY A 14 4.75 15.18 -13.89
C GLY A 14 5.76 14.69 -12.85
N ALA A 15 5.69 15.15 -11.60
CA ALA A 15 6.59 14.67 -10.54
C ALA A 15 6.43 13.15 -10.32
N LEU A 16 5.19 12.67 -10.20
CA LEU A 16 4.89 11.24 -10.07
C LEU A 16 5.34 10.44 -11.32
N SER A 17 5.13 11.02 -12.51
CA SER A 17 5.51 10.38 -13.77
C SER A 17 7.03 10.16 -13.86
N ARG A 18 7.83 11.13 -13.39
CA ARG A 18 9.29 11.00 -13.36
C ARG A 18 9.76 9.93 -12.38
N VAL A 19 9.15 9.87 -11.18
CA VAL A 19 9.43 8.81 -10.20
C VAL A 19 9.13 7.44 -10.79
N VAL A 20 7.92 7.22 -11.33
CA VAL A 20 7.53 5.94 -11.94
C VAL A 20 8.37 5.62 -13.19
N GLY A 21 8.69 6.62 -14.00
CA GLY A 21 9.51 6.49 -15.20
C GLY A 21 10.91 5.94 -14.91
N LEU A 22 11.52 6.32 -13.78
CA LEU A 22 12.81 5.76 -13.33
C LEU A 22 12.75 4.25 -13.11
N PHE A 23 11.67 3.76 -12.48
CA PHE A 23 11.46 2.32 -12.29
C PHE A 23 11.25 1.60 -13.63
N SER A 24 10.40 2.16 -14.49
CA SER A 24 10.10 1.58 -15.80
C SER A 24 11.33 1.49 -16.70
N GLN A 25 12.15 2.54 -16.78
CA GLN A 25 13.33 2.58 -17.66
C GLN A 25 14.41 1.57 -17.27
N ARG A 26 14.48 1.20 -16.00
CA ARG A 26 15.48 0.26 -15.48
C ARG A 26 14.93 -1.14 -15.23
N GLY A 27 13.66 -1.37 -15.55
CA GLY A 27 13.00 -2.65 -15.30
C GLY A 27 12.91 -3.00 -13.81
N TYR A 28 12.82 -1.99 -12.94
CA TYR A 28 12.60 -2.22 -11.51
C TYR A 28 11.12 -2.48 -11.26
N ASN A 29 10.82 -3.51 -10.48
CA ASN A 29 9.45 -3.85 -10.14
C ASN A 29 8.87 -2.90 -9.08
N ILE A 30 7.64 -2.44 -9.27
CA ILE A 30 6.85 -1.75 -8.24
C ILE A 30 5.76 -2.72 -7.81
N GLU A 31 5.78 -3.13 -6.54
CA GLU A 31 4.76 -4.04 -5.99
C GLU A 31 3.51 -3.26 -5.56
N THR A 32 3.71 -2.16 -4.84
CA THR A 32 2.64 -1.23 -4.49
C THR A 32 3.14 0.19 -4.55
N LEU A 33 2.24 1.13 -4.82
CA LEU A 33 2.52 2.55 -4.84
C LEU A 33 1.28 3.30 -4.33
N THR A 34 1.46 4.12 -3.32
CA THR A 34 0.44 5.01 -2.77
C THR A 34 1.00 6.41 -2.72
N VAL A 35 0.23 7.39 -3.20
CA VAL A 35 0.62 8.81 -3.16
C VAL A 35 -0.59 9.66 -2.82
N ALA A 36 -0.39 10.63 -1.92
CA ALA A 36 -1.39 11.61 -1.56
C ALA A 36 -0.72 12.91 -1.07
N PRO A 37 -1.40 14.06 -1.16
CA PRO A 37 -0.95 15.31 -0.54
C PRO A 37 -0.74 15.13 0.97
N THR A 38 0.21 15.87 1.52
CA THR A 38 0.43 15.95 2.97
C THR A 38 -0.47 17.02 3.61
N ASN A 39 -0.23 17.36 4.88
CA ASN A 39 -0.84 18.53 5.50
C ASN A 39 -0.37 19.86 4.86
N ASP A 40 0.77 19.83 4.17
CA ASP A 40 1.18 20.87 3.24
C ASP A 40 0.71 20.47 1.83
N PRO A 41 -0.22 21.20 1.20
CA PRO A 41 -0.76 20.85 -0.12
C PRO A 41 0.26 21.00 -1.25
N THR A 42 1.39 21.67 -1.02
CA THR A 42 2.49 21.79 -1.99
C THR A 42 3.37 20.53 -2.04
N LEU A 43 3.22 19.64 -1.05
CA LEU A 43 3.99 18.41 -0.93
C LEU A 43 3.08 17.18 -0.94
N SER A 44 3.54 16.15 -1.62
CA SER A 44 2.94 14.83 -1.65
C SER A 44 3.85 13.82 -0.99
N ARG A 45 3.25 12.87 -0.25
CA ARG A 45 3.96 11.72 0.30
C ARG A 45 3.65 10.49 -0.53
N LEU A 46 4.69 9.94 -1.13
CA LEU A 46 4.65 8.69 -1.88
C LEU A 46 5.26 7.59 -1.02
N THR A 47 4.57 6.46 -0.90
CA THR A 47 5.12 5.23 -0.33
C THR A 47 5.09 4.18 -1.43
N LEU A 48 6.24 3.57 -1.70
CA LEU A 48 6.35 2.48 -2.66
C LEU A 48 6.93 1.23 -1.99
N THR A 49 6.49 0.07 -2.43
CA THR A 49 7.13 -1.20 -2.11
C THR A 49 7.72 -1.82 -3.34
N THR A 50 8.94 -2.34 -3.19
CA THR A 50 9.69 -3.00 -4.26
C THR A 50 10.51 -4.13 -3.68
N SER A 51 10.91 -5.07 -4.53
CA SER A 51 11.81 -6.16 -4.17
C SER A 51 13.06 -6.14 -5.04
N GLY A 52 14.21 -6.34 -4.41
CA GLY A 52 15.49 -6.36 -5.11
C GLY A 52 16.65 -6.76 -4.21
N SER A 53 17.85 -6.79 -4.80
CA SER A 53 19.11 -6.87 -4.06
C SER A 53 19.43 -5.53 -3.40
N ASP A 54 20.22 -5.52 -2.32
CA ASP A 54 20.61 -4.26 -1.66
C ASP A 54 21.30 -3.28 -2.61
N ARG A 55 22.12 -3.80 -3.55
CA ARG A 55 22.74 -2.99 -4.61
C ARG A 55 21.70 -2.33 -5.52
N THR A 56 20.62 -3.04 -5.87
CA THR A 56 19.52 -2.50 -6.68
C THR A 56 18.78 -1.39 -5.94
N ILE A 57 18.49 -1.60 -4.66
CA ILE A 57 17.77 -0.65 -3.80
C ILE A 57 18.60 0.61 -3.57
N GLU A 58 19.90 0.45 -3.32
CA GLU A 58 20.85 1.56 -3.20
C GLU A 58 20.90 2.37 -4.51
N GLN A 59 20.90 1.70 -5.66
CA GLN A 59 20.82 2.36 -6.96
C GLN A 59 19.51 3.13 -7.15
N ILE A 60 18.36 2.52 -6.83
CA ILE A 60 17.05 3.18 -6.87
C ILE A 60 17.08 4.46 -6.02
N THR A 61 17.52 4.33 -4.77
CA THR A 61 17.65 5.44 -3.82
C THR A 61 18.56 6.56 -4.35
N LYS A 62 19.71 6.21 -4.92
CA LYS A 62 20.64 7.18 -5.51
C LYS A 62 20.07 7.89 -6.74
N GLN A 63 19.25 7.21 -7.56
CA GLN A 63 18.63 7.83 -8.73
C GLN A 63 17.44 8.70 -8.34
N LEU A 64 16.63 8.28 -7.36
CA LEU A 64 15.52 9.08 -6.85
C LEU A 64 16.00 10.40 -6.22
N ASN A 65 17.11 10.36 -5.47
CA ASN A 65 17.76 11.57 -4.93
C ASN A 65 18.25 12.57 -6.00
N LYS A 66 18.35 12.17 -7.27
CA LYS A 66 18.75 13.07 -8.37
C LYS A 66 17.57 13.79 -9.02
N LEU A 67 16.34 13.36 -8.74
CA LEU A 67 15.14 14.02 -9.25
C LEU A 67 14.93 15.30 -8.46
N ILE A 68 14.74 16.42 -9.17
CA ILE A 68 14.59 17.75 -8.56
C ILE A 68 13.34 17.79 -7.68
N GLU A 69 12.28 17.07 -8.07
CA GLU A 69 11.00 17.05 -7.38
C GLU A 69 11.03 16.23 -6.10
N VAL A 70 12.06 15.41 -5.89
CA VAL A 70 12.22 14.61 -4.69
C VAL A 70 12.93 15.45 -3.63
N VAL A 71 12.13 15.91 -2.67
CA VAL A 71 12.61 16.72 -1.54
C VAL A 71 13.43 15.86 -0.57
N LYS A 72 12.91 14.68 -0.23
CA LYS A 72 13.51 13.78 0.75
C LYS A 72 13.04 12.36 0.55
N LEU A 73 13.87 11.39 0.85
CA LEU A 73 13.48 9.98 0.80
C LEU A 73 14.11 9.19 1.95
N VAL A 74 13.41 8.16 2.40
CA VAL A 74 13.85 7.25 3.47
C VAL A 74 13.43 5.82 3.12
N ASP A 75 14.33 4.85 3.30
CA ASP A 75 13.96 3.44 3.37
C ASP A 75 13.40 3.14 4.76
N LEU A 76 12.08 2.96 4.86
CA LEU A 76 11.41 2.65 6.11
C LEU A 76 11.78 1.26 6.62
N SER A 77 12.22 0.34 5.75
CA SER A 77 12.60 -1.02 6.13
C SER A 77 13.89 -1.10 6.92
N GLU A 78 14.74 -0.05 6.90
CA GLU A 78 15.97 0.01 7.70
C GLU A 78 15.73 0.37 9.17
N GLY A 79 14.52 0.78 9.52
CA GLY A 79 14.16 1.19 10.88
C GLY A 79 12.84 0.61 11.37
N ALA A 80 12.55 0.86 12.64
CA ALA A 80 11.25 0.56 13.20
C ALA A 80 10.19 1.46 12.52
N HIS A 81 9.19 0.84 11.90
CA HIS A 81 8.13 1.54 11.17
C HIS A 81 6.75 0.92 11.46
N ILE A 82 5.71 1.59 10.99
CA ILE A 82 4.34 1.11 10.93
C ILE A 82 3.94 1.17 9.46
N GLU A 83 3.47 0.05 8.93
CA GLU A 83 2.84 -0.02 7.61
C GLU A 83 1.38 -0.45 7.73
N ARG A 84 0.52 0.18 6.94
CA ARG A 84 -0.91 -0.15 6.83
C ARG A 84 -1.37 -0.01 5.39
N GLU A 85 -2.36 -0.81 5.05
CA GLU A 85 -3.04 -0.84 3.78
C GLU A 85 -4.55 -0.97 4.04
N LEU A 86 -5.34 -0.40 3.13
CA LEU A 86 -6.79 -0.55 3.06
C LEU A 86 -7.15 -1.49 1.91
N MET A 87 -8.06 -2.42 2.17
CA MET A 87 -8.62 -3.31 1.18
C MET A 87 -10.15 -3.26 1.21
N LEU A 88 -10.74 -3.15 0.01
CA LEU A 88 -12.15 -3.43 -0.23
C LEU A 88 -12.23 -4.73 -1.01
N VAL A 89 -13.03 -5.68 -0.52
CA VAL A 89 -13.19 -6.98 -1.18
C VAL A 89 -14.68 -7.29 -1.31
N LYS A 90 -15.09 -7.56 -2.54
CA LYS A 90 -16.44 -7.98 -2.89
C LYS A 90 -16.47 -9.49 -2.91
N LEU A 91 -17.38 -10.07 -2.14
CA LEU A 91 -17.51 -11.50 -1.91
C LEU A 91 -18.91 -11.97 -2.29
N LYS A 92 -19.00 -13.08 -2.99
CA LYS A 92 -20.24 -13.83 -3.16
C LYS A 92 -20.65 -14.40 -1.81
N ALA A 93 -21.86 -14.05 -1.36
CA ALA A 93 -22.36 -14.40 -0.04
C ALA A 93 -23.83 -14.83 -0.13
N THR A 94 -24.05 -16.15 -0.29
CA THR A 94 -25.38 -16.77 -0.39
C THR A 94 -25.60 -17.84 0.68
N GLY A 95 -26.83 -17.95 1.18
CA GLY A 95 -27.19 -18.98 2.17
C GLY A 95 -26.27 -18.96 3.41
N ALA A 96 -25.73 -20.12 3.78
CA ALA A 96 -24.86 -20.28 4.95
C ALA A 96 -23.54 -19.49 4.85
N GLN A 97 -23.03 -19.22 3.65
CA GLN A 97 -21.78 -18.47 3.46
C GLN A 97 -21.85 -17.05 4.03
N ARG A 98 -23.04 -16.46 4.09
CA ARG A 98 -23.23 -15.12 4.67
C ARG A 98 -22.79 -15.07 6.13
N ALA A 99 -23.16 -16.08 6.91
CA ALA A 99 -22.79 -16.15 8.31
C ALA A 99 -21.29 -16.39 8.49
N GLU A 100 -20.67 -17.22 7.63
CA GLU A 100 -19.22 -17.45 7.65
C GLU A 100 -18.44 -16.19 7.30
N ILE A 101 -18.77 -15.54 6.17
CA ILE A 101 -18.09 -14.32 5.74
C ILE A 101 -18.21 -13.23 6.79
N LYS A 102 -19.39 -13.09 7.43
CA LYS A 102 -19.56 -12.14 8.53
C LYS A 102 -18.64 -12.48 9.71
N ARG A 103 -18.59 -13.75 10.15
CA ARG A 103 -17.68 -14.17 11.23
C ARG A 103 -16.22 -13.91 10.90
N THR A 104 -15.80 -14.24 9.68
CA THR A 104 -14.43 -13.98 9.23
C THR A 104 -14.13 -12.48 9.22
N ALA A 105 -15.04 -11.65 8.71
CA ALA A 105 -14.90 -10.20 8.77
C ALA A 105 -14.77 -9.71 10.22
N ASP A 106 -15.61 -10.19 11.14
CA ASP A 106 -15.55 -9.83 12.56
C ASP A 106 -14.19 -10.22 13.20
N ILE A 107 -13.67 -11.42 12.92
CA ILE A 107 -12.37 -11.93 13.42
C ILE A 107 -11.21 -11.04 12.94
N PHE A 108 -11.21 -10.69 11.66
CA PHE A 108 -10.19 -9.81 11.07
C PHE A 108 -10.42 -8.33 11.38
N ARG A 109 -11.46 -7.99 12.16
CA ARG A 109 -11.87 -6.61 12.48
C ARG A 109 -12.14 -5.79 11.21
N GLY A 110 -12.69 -6.45 10.20
CA GLY A 110 -13.24 -5.84 8.99
C GLY A 110 -14.67 -5.32 9.23
N GLN A 111 -15.16 -4.56 8.27
CA GLN A 111 -16.50 -3.97 8.30
C GLN A 111 -17.21 -4.31 6.99
N ILE A 112 -18.42 -4.86 7.05
CA ILE A 112 -19.25 -5.01 5.86
C ILE A 112 -19.84 -3.63 5.54
N VAL A 113 -19.46 -3.07 4.40
CA VAL A 113 -19.83 -1.71 3.97
C VAL A 113 -20.94 -1.69 2.92
N ASP A 114 -21.19 -2.82 2.26
CA ASP A 114 -22.31 -2.98 1.33
C ASP A 114 -22.86 -4.41 1.37
N VAL A 115 -24.18 -4.53 1.18
CA VAL A 115 -24.94 -5.76 1.34
C VAL A 115 -26.02 -5.89 0.28
N THR A 116 -25.99 -6.99 -0.46
CA THR A 116 -27.12 -7.43 -1.31
C THR A 116 -27.58 -8.83 -0.90
N SER A 117 -28.53 -9.42 -1.64
CA SER A 117 -29.00 -10.78 -1.42
C SER A 117 -27.93 -11.85 -1.71
N SER A 118 -26.96 -11.54 -2.55
CA SER A 118 -25.94 -12.49 -3.02
C SER A 118 -24.49 -12.02 -2.84
N VAL A 119 -24.28 -10.79 -2.35
CA VAL A 119 -22.95 -10.17 -2.25
C VAL A 119 -22.77 -9.44 -0.92
N TYR A 120 -21.54 -9.48 -0.40
CA TYR A 120 -21.05 -8.54 0.60
C TYR A 120 -19.83 -7.79 0.06
N THR A 121 -19.72 -6.50 0.37
CA THR A 121 -18.45 -5.78 0.25
C THR A 121 -17.89 -5.57 1.65
N VAL A 122 -16.68 -6.06 1.89
CA VAL A 122 -15.99 -5.96 3.17
C VAL A 122 -14.81 -5.00 3.04
N GLN A 123 -14.72 -4.05 3.96
CA GLN A 123 -13.59 -3.17 4.16
C GLN A 123 -12.69 -3.70 5.27
N LEU A 124 -11.38 -3.81 5.00
CA LEU A 124 -10.38 -4.21 5.98
C LEU A 124 -9.18 -3.26 5.95
N ALA A 125 -8.64 -2.95 7.12
CA ALA A 125 -7.37 -2.25 7.27
C ALA A 125 -6.39 -3.12 8.09
N GLY A 126 -5.13 -3.15 7.66
CA GLY A 126 -4.13 -4.04 8.23
C GLY A 126 -2.75 -3.85 7.64
N ALA A 127 -1.77 -4.60 8.15
CA ALA A 127 -0.55 -4.86 7.39
C ALA A 127 -0.88 -5.85 6.24
N SER A 128 -0.04 -5.90 5.22
CA SER A 128 -0.34 -6.67 4.00
C SER A 128 -0.54 -8.16 4.30
N ASP A 129 0.24 -8.74 5.21
CA ASP A 129 0.11 -10.13 5.69
C ASP A 129 -1.28 -10.45 6.29
N LYS A 130 -1.84 -9.52 7.07
CA LYS A 130 -3.19 -9.65 7.62
C LYS A 130 -4.25 -9.64 6.51
N LEU A 131 -4.07 -8.80 5.49
CA LEU A 131 -5.02 -8.73 4.37
C LEU A 131 -4.93 -9.97 3.50
N ASP A 132 -3.72 -10.47 3.26
CA ASP A 132 -3.49 -11.72 2.53
C ASP A 132 -4.13 -12.90 3.25
N ALA A 133 -3.92 -13.02 4.57
CA ALA A 133 -4.56 -14.03 5.40
C ALA A 133 -6.10 -13.94 5.40
N PHE A 134 -6.67 -12.74 5.27
CA PHE A 134 -8.11 -12.58 5.12
C PHE A 134 -8.59 -13.21 3.80
N LEU A 135 -7.92 -12.90 2.69
CA LEU A 135 -8.26 -13.42 1.37
C LEU A 135 -8.15 -14.95 1.32
N GLU A 136 -7.11 -15.52 1.94
CA GLU A 136 -6.96 -16.97 2.08
C GLU A 136 -8.10 -17.59 2.89
N SER A 137 -8.51 -16.94 3.99
CA SER A 137 -9.54 -17.48 4.89
C SER A 137 -10.96 -17.51 4.31
N VAL A 138 -11.30 -16.58 3.41
CA VAL A 138 -12.62 -16.53 2.74
C VAL A 138 -12.69 -17.47 1.52
N GLY A 139 -11.53 -17.89 1.01
CA GLY A 139 -11.38 -18.77 -0.14
C GLY A 139 -11.62 -18.06 -1.48
N GLU A 140 -10.76 -18.34 -2.46
CA GLU A 140 -10.77 -17.68 -3.78
C GLU A 140 -12.11 -17.79 -4.52
N ALA A 141 -12.82 -18.91 -4.36
CA ALA A 141 -14.10 -19.16 -5.02
C ALA A 141 -15.23 -18.18 -4.59
N SER A 142 -15.07 -17.52 -3.44
CA SER A 142 -16.02 -16.52 -2.95
C SER A 142 -15.67 -15.11 -3.41
N ILE A 143 -14.45 -14.87 -3.90
CA ILE A 143 -13.96 -13.53 -4.22
C ILE A 143 -14.44 -13.12 -5.61
N LEU A 144 -15.12 -11.98 -5.68
CA LEU A 144 -15.58 -11.40 -6.94
C LEU A 144 -14.67 -10.25 -7.41
N GLU A 145 -14.16 -9.45 -6.47
CA GLU A 145 -13.37 -8.26 -6.78
C GLU A 145 -12.53 -7.86 -5.56
N VAL A 146 -11.30 -7.39 -5.79
CA VAL A 146 -10.40 -6.89 -4.75
C VAL A 146 -9.83 -5.54 -5.19
N VAL A 147 -9.92 -4.55 -4.32
CA VAL A 147 -9.28 -3.25 -4.47
C VAL A 147 -8.40 -3.01 -3.25
N ARG A 148 -7.14 -2.66 -3.50
CA ARG A 148 -6.11 -2.45 -2.48
C ARG A 148 -5.47 -1.09 -2.65
N SER A 149 -5.24 -0.38 -1.55
CA SER A 149 -4.64 0.96 -1.59
C SER A 149 -3.14 0.97 -1.87
N GLY A 150 -2.47 -0.17 -1.68
CA GLY A 150 -1.04 -0.21 -1.46
C GLY A 150 -0.64 0.26 -0.06
N VAL A 151 0.65 0.17 0.24
CA VAL A 151 1.17 0.43 1.58
C VAL A 151 1.31 1.92 1.86
N SER A 152 0.75 2.37 2.98
CA SER A 152 1.08 3.64 3.64
C SER A 152 1.97 3.38 4.85
N GLY A 153 3.14 4.01 4.87
CA GLY A 153 4.18 3.76 5.89
C GLY A 153 4.63 5.02 6.63
N ILE A 154 4.92 4.88 7.93
CA ILE A 154 5.52 5.93 8.75
C ILE A 154 6.56 5.33 9.71
N ALA A 155 7.66 6.04 9.96
CA ALA A 155 8.64 5.63 10.96
C ALA A 155 8.06 5.71 12.38
N ARG A 156 8.57 4.88 13.30
CA ARG A 156 8.21 4.92 14.72
C ARG A 156 9.06 5.92 15.50
N GLY A 157 8.46 6.49 16.55
CA GLY A 157 9.14 7.43 17.45
C GLY A 157 9.34 8.79 16.80
N ASP A 158 10.46 9.45 17.15
CA ASP A 158 10.74 10.84 16.78
C ASP A 158 11.29 11.01 15.35
N LYS A 159 11.42 9.91 14.59
CA LYS A 159 11.85 9.96 13.18
C LYS A 159 10.73 10.51 12.31
N VAL A 160 10.93 11.71 11.77
CA VAL A 160 9.96 12.37 10.90
C VAL A 160 10.54 12.55 9.49
N LEU A 161 9.71 12.27 8.49
CA LEU A 161 9.96 12.65 7.11
C LEU A 161 9.23 13.98 6.83
N ALA A 162 9.93 15.08 7.08
CA ALA A 162 9.50 16.43 6.78
C ALA A 162 10.67 17.21 6.17
N LEU A 163 10.36 18.37 5.57
CA LEU A 163 11.32 19.40 5.17
C LEU A 163 12.27 19.73 6.33
#